data_AF-A0A6J7ZWZ2-F1
#
_entry.id   AF-A0A6J7ZWZ2-F1
#
_cell.length_a   1.000
_cell.length_b   1.000
_cell.length_c   1.000
_cell.angle_alpha   90.00
_cell.angle_beta   90.00
_cell.angle_gamma   90.00
#
_symmetry.space_group_name_H-M   'P 1'
#
loop_
_entity.id
_entity.type
_entity.pdbx_description
1 polymer ?
#
loop_
_entity_poly.entity_id
_entity_poly.type
_entity_poly.pdbx_seq_one_letter_code
_entity_poly.pdbx_strand_id
1 'polypeptide(L)'
;MENFLKHTSICNGKLKVLKRTMKGHVASNDLWHAVKAVKKAVTKISKGTKRSEGIWWSEQLGDKVEPIATHINWAVRNCEQNSQKLKESLDNIVEHYCNNHVNCHHSSRCKVDSNYEPSRIVITNGKVRKMLESAIKSSTIYKYPQDYILAKDIFYVESFNNVVNIFQDKRICFGDDQYKLRSNLAVCHWNI
;
A
#
# COMPACT_ATOMS: atom_id res chain seq x y z
N MET A 1 18.25 -39.29 3.75
CA MET A 1 17.80 -38.20 2.87
C MET A 1 16.28 -38.26 2.78
N GLU A 2 15.62 -38.12 3.93
CA GLU A 2 14.17 -38.29 4.09
C GLU A 2 13.71 -37.37 5.21
N ASN A 3 12.94 -36.34 4.86
CA ASN A 3 11.97 -35.63 5.71
C ASN A 3 11.56 -34.33 5.01
N PHE A 4 10.84 -34.47 3.89
CA PHE A 4 10.05 -33.38 3.33
C PHE A 4 8.68 -33.96 3.03
N LEU A 5 7.68 -33.52 3.82
CA LEU A 5 6.23 -33.56 3.59
C LEU A 5 5.49 -33.84 4.90
N LYS A 6 5.37 -32.81 5.74
CA LYS A 6 4.19 -32.65 6.59
C LYS A 6 3.48 -31.37 6.16
N HIS A 7 2.49 -31.54 5.27
CA HIS A 7 1.48 -30.54 4.99
C HIS A 7 0.65 -30.32 6.25
N THR A 8 1.07 -29.36 7.10
CA THR A 8 0.19 -28.81 8.13
C THR A 8 -0.59 -27.65 7.54
N SER A 9 -1.91 -27.76 7.51
CA SER A 9 -2.84 -26.65 7.31
C SER A 9 -2.68 -25.65 8.46
N ILE A 10 -1.83 -24.65 8.27
CA ILE A 10 -1.67 -23.58 9.26
C ILE A 10 -2.83 -22.59 9.04
N CYS A 11 -3.89 -22.75 9.82
CA CYS A 11 -4.92 -21.73 9.97
C CYS A 11 -4.28 -20.40 10.41
N ASN A 12 -4.68 -19.29 9.77
CA ASN A 12 -4.15 -17.93 9.93
C ASN A 12 -3.93 -17.45 11.39
N GLY A 13 -4.61 -18.02 12.38
CA GLY A 13 -4.46 -17.68 13.79
C GLY A 13 -3.13 -18.10 14.43
N LYS A 14 -2.54 -19.26 14.04
CA LYS A 14 -1.32 -19.79 14.68
C LYS A 14 -0.03 -19.14 14.16
N LEU A 15 -0.05 -18.59 12.95
CA LEU A 15 1.07 -17.89 12.33
C LEU A 15 1.45 -16.58 13.05
N LYS A 16 0.46 -15.86 13.63
CA LYS A 16 0.71 -14.64 14.42
C LYS A 16 1.47 -14.92 15.72
N VAL A 17 1.25 -16.07 16.33
CA VAL A 17 1.90 -16.46 17.59
C VAL A 17 3.35 -16.87 17.35
N LEU A 18 3.61 -17.68 16.31
CA LEU A 18 4.96 -18.10 15.91
C LEU A 18 5.88 -16.93 15.50
N LYS A 19 5.34 -15.92 14.81
CA LYS A 19 6.11 -14.71 14.43
C LYS A 19 6.59 -13.88 15.63
N ARG A 20 5.89 -13.97 16.78
CA ARG A 20 6.26 -13.24 18.00
C ARG A 20 7.31 -13.98 18.85
N THR A 21 7.40 -15.30 18.73
CA THR A 21 8.29 -16.14 19.53
C THR A 21 9.67 -16.36 18.92
N MET A 22 9.87 -16.07 17.63
CA MET A 22 11.20 -16.12 17.01
C MET A 22 12.00 -14.84 17.31
N LYS A 23 12.81 -14.87 18.37
CA LYS A 23 13.81 -13.83 18.65
C LYS A 23 14.72 -13.65 17.42
N GLY A 24 14.76 -12.43 16.88
CA GLY A 24 15.64 -12.05 15.77
C GLY A 24 14.97 -11.93 14.39
N HIS A 25 13.71 -12.35 14.22
CA HIS A 25 12.99 -12.12 12.97
C HIS A 25 12.26 -10.78 13.00
N VAL A 26 12.69 -9.84 12.18
CA VAL A 26 11.92 -8.63 11.92
C VAL A 26 10.85 -8.98 10.88
N ALA A 27 9.64 -9.26 11.35
CA ALA A 27 8.51 -9.54 10.47
C ALA A 27 8.19 -8.27 9.66
N SER A 28 8.55 -8.26 8.37
CA SER A 28 8.12 -7.22 7.44
C SER A 28 6.63 -7.38 7.15
N ASN A 29 5.82 -6.39 7.51
CA ASN A 29 4.42 -6.37 7.07
C ASN A 29 4.31 -6.18 5.55
N ASP A 30 3.16 -6.59 5.01
CA ASP A 30 2.81 -6.33 3.63
C ASP A 30 2.41 -4.86 3.44
N LEU A 31 3.19 -4.14 2.62
CA LEU A 31 2.89 -2.77 2.23
C LEU A 31 1.69 -2.68 1.27
N TRP A 32 1.53 -3.66 0.38
CA TRP A 32 0.52 -3.65 -0.66
C TRP A 32 -0.90 -3.63 -0.06
N HIS A 33 -1.21 -4.54 0.87
CA HIS A 33 -2.51 -4.54 1.55
C HIS A 33 -2.76 -3.24 2.32
N ALA A 34 -1.72 -2.68 2.94
CA ALA A 34 -1.84 -1.46 3.72
C ALA A 34 -2.13 -0.24 2.83
N VAL A 35 -1.41 -0.10 1.71
CA VAL A 35 -1.66 0.93 0.69
C VAL A 35 -3.03 0.74 0.04
N LYS A 36 -3.42 -0.50 -0.27
CA LYS A 36 -4.76 -0.82 -0.82
C LYS A 36 -5.88 -0.39 0.11
N ALA A 37 -5.72 -0.57 1.42
CA ALA A 37 -6.67 -0.10 2.42
C ALA A 37 -6.79 1.44 2.41
N VAL A 38 -5.66 2.15 2.32
CA VAL A 38 -5.65 3.62 2.21
C VAL A 38 -6.32 4.07 0.93
N LYS A 39 -6.00 3.47 -0.22
CA LYS A 39 -6.67 3.76 -1.50
C LYS A 39 -8.18 3.65 -1.37
N LYS A 40 -8.68 2.57 -0.76
CA LYS A 40 -10.12 2.37 -0.53
C LYS A 40 -10.72 3.49 0.33
N ALA A 41 -10.02 3.92 1.38
CA ALA A 41 -10.47 5.02 2.25
C ALA A 41 -10.52 6.36 1.49
N VAL A 42 -9.48 6.67 0.69
CA VAL A 42 -9.43 7.90 -0.11
C VAL A 42 -10.49 7.87 -1.21
N THR A 43 -10.69 6.75 -1.90
CA THR A 43 -11.74 6.61 -2.91
C THR A 43 -13.14 6.90 -2.35
N LYS A 44 -13.40 6.51 -1.10
CA LYS A 44 -14.70 6.78 -0.44
C LYS A 44 -14.96 8.27 -0.25
N ILE A 45 -13.92 9.06 0.00
CA ILE A 45 -14.03 10.52 0.17
C ILE A 45 -13.82 11.30 -1.14
N SER A 46 -13.51 10.62 -2.24
CA SER A 46 -13.25 11.24 -3.53
C SER A 46 -14.41 11.13 -4.53
N LYS A 47 -15.44 10.33 -4.23
CA LYS A 47 -16.59 10.09 -5.11
C LYS A 47 -17.88 10.01 -4.30
N GLY A 48 -18.96 10.60 -4.81
CA GLY A 48 -20.28 10.55 -4.20
C GLY A 48 -21.33 11.32 -5.00
N THR A 49 -22.50 11.54 -4.40
CA THR A 49 -23.59 12.30 -5.04
C THR A 49 -23.38 13.80 -4.86
N LYS A 50 -23.79 14.63 -5.83
CA LYS A 50 -23.61 16.09 -5.75
C LYS A 50 -24.20 16.72 -4.46
N ARG A 51 -25.31 16.18 -3.96
CA ARG A 51 -25.94 16.61 -2.68
C ARG A 51 -25.03 16.43 -1.46
N SER A 52 -24.10 15.48 -1.50
CA SER A 52 -23.21 15.13 -0.40
C SER A 52 -21.81 15.73 -0.49
N GLU A 53 -21.54 16.50 -1.54
CA GLU A 53 -20.26 17.13 -1.76
C GLU A 53 -19.93 18.15 -0.65
N GLY A 54 -18.68 18.11 -0.17
CA GLY A 54 -18.21 18.95 0.94
C GLY A 54 -18.66 18.49 2.34
N ILE A 55 -19.49 17.44 2.43
CA ILE A 55 -19.91 16.84 3.70
C ILE A 55 -19.07 15.59 4.01
N TRP A 56 -19.07 14.60 3.11
CA TRP A 56 -18.34 13.33 3.30
C TRP A 56 -17.58 12.86 2.07
N TRP A 57 -17.67 13.57 0.94
CA TRP A 57 -16.74 13.46 -0.18
C TRP A 57 -16.47 14.82 -0.84
N SER A 58 -15.45 14.94 -1.69
CA SER A 58 -15.17 16.16 -2.47
C SER A 58 -14.49 15.85 -3.80
N GLU A 59 -14.84 16.59 -4.86
CA GLU A 59 -14.18 16.53 -6.17
C GLU A 59 -12.69 16.90 -6.10
N GLN A 60 -12.30 17.78 -5.16
CA GLN A 60 -10.90 18.13 -4.92
C GLN A 60 -10.04 16.93 -4.52
N LEU A 61 -10.61 15.78 -4.16
CA LEU A 61 -9.87 14.55 -3.84
C LEU A 61 -9.90 13.52 -4.98
N GLY A 62 -10.67 13.78 -6.05
CA GLY A 62 -10.93 12.86 -7.17
C GLY A 62 -9.66 12.36 -7.86
N ASP A 63 -8.67 13.22 -8.00
CA ASP A 63 -7.39 12.97 -8.70
C ASP A 63 -6.26 12.50 -7.76
N LYS A 64 -6.53 12.27 -6.47
CA LYS A 64 -5.49 12.03 -5.45
C LYS A 64 -5.30 10.58 -5.03
N VAL A 65 -6.22 9.68 -5.40
CA VAL A 65 -6.20 8.27 -4.96
C VAL A 65 -4.88 7.55 -5.29
N GLU A 66 -4.51 7.48 -6.57
CA GLU A 66 -3.27 6.83 -7.01
C GLU A 66 -1.99 7.60 -6.62
N PRO A 67 -1.96 8.94 -6.71
CA PRO A 67 -0.83 9.73 -6.24
C PRO A 67 -0.52 9.55 -4.75
N ILE A 68 -1.55 9.51 -3.89
CA ILE A 68 -1.37 9.26 -2.45
C ILE A 68 -0.73 7.89 -2.22
N ALA A 69 -1.19 6.85 -2.92
CA ALA A 69 -0.58 5.52 -2.83
C ALA A 69 0.91 5.55 -3.21
N THR A 70 1.25 6.31 -4.25
CA THR A 70 2.63 6.51 -4.69
C THR A 70 3.47 7.22 -3.63
N HIS A 71 2.93 8.28 -2.99
CA HIS A 71 3.60 8.97 -1.90
C HIS A 71 3.84 8.06 -0.69
N ILE A 72 2.88 7.19 -0.33
CA ILE A 72 3.03 6.24 0.77
C ILE A 72 4.15 5.23 0.46
N ASN A 73 4.15 4.67 -0.76
CA ASN A 73 5.21 3.77 -1.20
C ASN A 73 6.59 4.44 -1.16
N TRP A 74 6.66 5.69 -1.63
CA TRP A 74 7.90 6.47 -1.57
C TRP A 74 8.32 6.74 -0.12
N ALA A 75 7.39 7.13 0.75
CA ALA A 75 7.67 7.42 2.15
C ALA A 75 8.22 6.20 2.89
N VAL A 76 7.65 5.02 2.68
CA VAL A 76 8.15 3.77 3.27
C VAL A 76 9.56 3.43 2.77
N ARG A 77 9.84 3.63 1.48
CA ARG A 77 11.18 3.38 0.90
C ARG A 77 12.24 4.37 1.38
N ASN A 78 11.86 5.59 1.73
CA ASN A 78 12.77 6.69 2.07
C ASN A 78 12.72 7.09 3.56
N CYS A 79 12.12 6.26 4.42
CA CYS A 79 12.05 6.54 5.85
C CYS A 79 13.31 6.15 6.63
N GLU A 80 14.34 5.56 5.99
CA GLU A 80 15.60 5.14 6.65
C GLU A 80 15.37 4.27 7.90
N GLN A 81 14.33 3.42 7.83
CA GLN A 81 13.87 2.59 8.94
C GLN A 81 13.44 3.38 10.19
N ASN A 82 13.18 4.68 10.05
CA ASN A 82 12.73 5.56 11.12
C ASN A 82 11.21 5.77 11.03
N SER A 83 10.50 5.28 12.05
CA SER A 83 9.05 5.38 12.15
C SER A 83 8.53 6.82 12.24
N GLN A 84 9.31 7.71 12.84
CA GLN A 84 8.92 9.10 13.02
C GLN A 84 9.02 9.83 11.67
N LYS A 85 10.12 9.61 10.94
CA LYS A 85 10.30 10.09 9.56
C LYS A 85 9.19 9.59 8.62
N LEU A 86 8.74 8.34 8.80
CA LEU A 86 7.60 7.81 8.06
C LEU A 86 6.31 8.59 8.38
N LYS A 87 5.98 8.82 9.65
CA LYS A 87 4.81 9.61 10.05
C LYS A 87 4.84 11.03 9.50
N GLU A 88 5.97 11.71 9.63
CA GLU A 88 6.16 13.06 9.10
C GLU A 88 5.98 13.11 7.58
N SER A 89 6.51 12.10 6.88
CA SER A 89 6.32 11.97 5.44
C SER A 89 4.85 11.76 5.06
N LEU A 90 4.09 11.00 5.84
CA LEU A 90 2.66 10.79 5.64
C LEU A 90 1.84 12.05 5.94
N ASP A 91 2.16 12.77 7.02
CA ASP A 91 1.53 14.04 7.35
C ASP A 91 1.79 15.10 6.27
N ASN A 92 2.99 15.12 5.69
CA ASN A 92 3.37 16.01 4.60
C ASN A 92 2.59 15.76 3.29
N ILE A 93 1.97 14.59 3.09
CA ILE A 93 1.11 14.33 1.93
C ILE A 93 -0.05 15.34 1.88
N VAL A 94 -0.66 15.63 3.04
CA VAL A 94 -1.78 16.57 3.14
C VAL A 94 -1.31 17.98 2.82
N GLU A 95 -0.18 18.41 3.40
CA GLU A 95 0.41 19.72 3.17
C GLU A 95 0.78 19.93 1.70
N HIS A 96 1.37 18.92 1.06
CA HIS A 96 1.72 18.96 -0.35
C HIS A 96 0.49 19.28 -1.24
N TYR A 97 -0.66 18.66 -0.98
CA TYR A 97 -1.89 18.94 -1.75
C TYR A 97 -2.60 20.23 -1.36
N CYS A 98 -2.27 20.81 -0.19
CA CYS A 98 -2.65 22.17 0.17
C CYS A 98 -1.69 23.23 -0.41
N ASN A 99 -0.83 22.85 -1.37
CA ASN A 99 0.19 23.72 -1.97
C ASN A 99 1.24 24.24 -0.96
N ASN A 100 1.40 23.54 0.16
CA ASN A 100 2.44 23.82 1.14
C ASN A 100 3.58 22.82 0.94
N HIS A 101 4.67 23.30 0.34
CA HIS A 101 5.81 22.46 -0.03
C HIS A 101 7.00 22.57 0.92
N VAL A 102 6.85 23.15 2.12
CA VAL A 102 7.97 23.38 3.05
C VAL A 102 8.72 22.08 3.36
N ASN A 103 8.00 21.02 3.71
CA ASN A 103 8.56 19.72 4.12
C ASN A 103 8.64 18.69 2.98
N CYS A 104 8.47 19.11 1.72
CA CYS A 104 8.69 18.23 0.58
C CYS A 104 10.17 17.89 0.43
N HIS A 105 10.48 16.66 -0.01
CA HIS A 105 11.84 16.21 -0.22
C HIS A 105 12.59 17.14 -1.19
N HIS A 106 13.85 17.45 -0.91
CA HIS A 106 14.62 18.46 -1.65
C HIS A 106 14.75 18.16 -3.16
N SER A 107 14.78 16.88 -3.55
CA SER A 107 14.79 16.46 -4.96
C SER A 107 13.41 16.40 -5.62
N SER A 108 12.34 16.71 -4.88
CA SER A 108 10.99 16.74 -5.44
C SER A 108 10.89 17.86 -6.47
N ARG A 109 10.16 17.63 -7.56
CA ARG A 109 9.96 18.65 -8.60
C ARG A 109 9.45 19.98 -8.04
N CYS A 110 8.55 19.96 -7.05
CA CYS A 110 8.03 21.16 -6.40
C CYS A 110 9.06 22.00 -5.62
N LYS A 111 10.26 21.47 -5.38
CA LYS A 111 11.39 22.19 -4.75
C LYS A 111 12.44 22.64 -5.77
N VAL A 112 12.61 21.88 -6.85
CA VAL A 112 13.68 22.08 -7.83
C VAL A 112 13.26 22.99 -8.98
N ASP A 113 11.99 22.91 -9.40
CA ASP A 113 11.47 23.62 -10.56
C ASP A 113 10.96 25.02 -10.14
N SER A 114 11.62 26.07 -10.61
CA SER A 114 11.25 27.47 -10.32
C SER A 114 9.87 27.84 -10.85
N ASN A 115 9.39 27.15 -11.89
CA ASN A 115 8.08 27.36 -12.52
C ASN A 115 7.13 26.21 -12.18
N TYR A 116 7.27 25.63 -10.98
CA TYR A 116 6.42 24.51 -10.57
C TYR A 116 4.95 24.94 -10.48
N GLU A 117 4.11 24.29 -11.27
CA GLU A 117 2.65 24.36 -11.16
C GLU A 117 2.08 23.01 -10.68
N PRO A 118 1.15 23.02 -9.70
CA PRO A 118 0.48 21.80 -9.26
C PRO A 118 -0.26 21.14 -10.42
N SER A 119 0.09 19.89 -10.73
CA SER A 119 -0.60 19.11 -11.79
C SER A 119 -1.99 18.62 -11.38
N ARG A 120 -2.40 18.87 -10.14
CA ARG A 120 -3.59 18.33 -9.49
C ARG A 120 -4.35 19.45 -8.80
N ILE A 121 -5.64 19.24 -8.59
CA ILE A 121 -6.51 20.22 -7.95
C ILE A 121 -5.97 20.55 -6.55
N VAL A 122 -5.71 21.82 -6.26
CA VAL A 122 -5.23 22.24 -4.93
C VAL A 122 -6.37 22.15 -3.92
N ILE A 123 -6.08 21.62 -2.72
CA ILE A 123 -7.04 21.56 -1.62
C ILE A 123 -7.09 22.94 -0.94
N THR A 124 -8.20 23.65 -1.14
CA THR A 124 -8.41 24.99 -0.56
C THR A 124 -9.29 24.95 0.69
N ASN A 125 -10.21 23.98 0.77
CA ASN A 125 -11.19 23.92 1.85
C ASN A 125 -10.64 23.17 3.08
N GLY A 126 -10.68 23.83 4.24
CA GLY A 126 -10.24 23.24 5.51
C GLY A 126 -11.00 21.97 5.92
N LYS A 127 -12.27 21.80 5.53
CA LYS A 127 -13.01 20.55 5.74
C LYS A 127 -12.43 19.41 4.90
N VAL A 128 -12.14 19.66 3.62
CA VAL A 128 -11.57 18.66 2.70
C VAL A 128 -10.17 18.24 3.16
N ARG A 129 -9.35 19.19 3.64
CA ARG A 129 -8.07 18.90 4.30
C ARG A 129 -8.24 17.92 5.46
N LYS A 130 -9.17 18.18 6.38
CA LYS A 130 -9.45 17.30 7.53
C LYS A 130 -9.95 15.92 7.11
N MET A 131 -10.72 15.82 6.01
CA MET A 131 -11.18 14.53 5.49
C MET A 131 -10.03 13.68 4.98
N LEU A 132 -9.11 14.28 4.23
CA LEU A 132 -7.92 13.59 3.76
C LEU A 132 -6.99 13.20 4.93
N GLU A 133 -6.76 14.13 5.85
CA GLU A 133 -5.97 13.89 7.06
C GLU A 133 -6.53 12.72 7.87
N SER A 134 -7.85 12.69 8.09
CA SER A 134 -8.52 11.59 8.79
C SER A 134 -8.36 10.25 8.05
N ALA A 135 -8.48 10.24 6.71
CA ALA A 135 -8.27 9.03 5.91
C ALA A 135 -6.84 8.48 6.02
N ILE A 136 -5.83 9.35 6.05
CA ILE A 136 -4.43 8.94 6.21
C ILE A 136 -4.15 8.50 7.66
N LYS A 137 -4.55 9.29 8.65
CA LYS A 137 -4.27 9.01 10.08
C LYS A 137 -5.02 7.80 10.61
N SER A 138 -6.17 7.46 10.02
CA SER A 138 -6.92 6.25 10.37
C SER A 138 -6.28 4.96 9.83
N SER A 139 -5.32 5.06 8.90
CA SER A 139 -4.64 3.92 8.29
C SER A 139 -3.78 3.14 9.30
N THR A 140 -3.56 1.86 9.01
CA THR A 140 -2.69 1.01 9.85
C THR A 140 -1.23 1.46 9.78
N ILE A 141 -0.78 1.96 8.61
CA ILE A 141 0.58 2.47 8.41
C ILE A 141 0.86 3.67 9.32
N TYR A 142 -0.10 4.59 9.43
CA TYR A 142 0.04 5.75 10.31
C TYR A 142 -0.04 5.39 11.79
N LYS A 143 -0.96 4.48 12.15
CA LYS A 143 -1.16 4.04 13.55
C LYS A 143 0.02 3.23 14.08
N TYR A 144 0.59 2.36 13.25
CA TYR A 144 1.64 1.41 13.61
C TYR A 144 2.84 1.52 12.66
N PRO A 145 3.51 2.68 12.55
CA PRO A 145 4.58 2.90 11.57
C PRO A 145 5.77 1.95 11.77
N GLN A 146 6.01 1.53 13.03
CA GLN A 146 7.07 0.58 13.40
C GLN A 146 6.96 -0.75 12.66
N ASP A 147 5.74 -1.17 12.31
CA ASP A 147 5.56 -2.45 11.64
C ASP A 147 5.82 -2.33 10.11
N TYR A 148 5.94 -1.11 9.59
CA TYR A 148 6.05 -0.82 8.17
C TYR A 148 7.39 -0.22 7.73
N ILE A 149 8.28 0.13 8.67
CA ILE A 149 9.62 0.68 8.36
C ILE A 149 10.48 -0.24 7.49
N LEU A 150 10.20 -1.55 7.52
CA LEU A 150 10.89 -2.58 6.74
C LEU A 150 9.93 -3.28 5.76
N ALA A 151 8.72 -2.74 5.58
CA ALA A 151 7.71 -3.35 4.74
C ALA A 151 8.22 -3.53 3.30
N LYS A 152 7.92 -4.69 2.74
CA LYS A 152 8.23 -5.03 1.35
C LYS A 152 6.98 -4.83 0.50
N ASP A 153 7.21 -4.29 -0.68
CA ASP A 153 6.20 -4.25 -1.74
C ASP A 153 6.13 -5.62 -2.41
N ILE A 154 5.10 -6.40 -2.11
CA ILE A 154 4.89 -7.74 -2.68
C ILE A 154 3.91 -7.72 -3.86
N PHE A 155 3.64 -6.55 -4.46
CA PHE A 155 2.69 -6.42 -5.57
C PHE A 155 2.95 -7.43 -6.70
N TYR A 156 4.20 -7.56 -7.15
CA TYR A 156 4.55 -8.49 -8.22
C TYR A 156 4.39 -9.96 -7.82
N VAL A 157 4.69 -10.29 -6.55
CA VAL A 157 4.49 -11.64 -6.02
C VAL A 157 3.00 -11.99 -5.99
N GLU A 158 2.16 -11.06 -5.53
CA GLU A 158 0.72 -11.29 -5.46
C GLU A 158 0.06 -11.30 -6.85
N SER A 159 0.53 -10.46 -7.76
CA SER A 159 0.09 -10.45 -9.16
C SER A 159 0.47 -11.77 -9.85
N PHE A 160 1.69 -12.27 -9.65
CA PHE A 160 2.10 -13.59 -10.13
C PHE A 160 1.25 -14.70 -9.51
N ASN A 161 1.01 -14.67 -8.19
CA ASN A 161 0.11 -15.62 -7.53
C ASN A 161 -1.30 -15.64 -8.14
N ASN A 162 -1.82 -14.48 -8.56
CA ASN A 162 -3.11 -14.42 -9.27
C ASN A 162 -3.05 -15.12 -10.63
N VAL A 163 -1.97 -14.97 -11.39
CA VAL A 163 -1.78 -15.70 -12.65
C VAL A 163 -1.65 -17.20 -12.40
N VAL A 164 -0.88 -17.60 -11.39
CA VAL A 164 -0.79 -19.02 -10.98
C VAL A 164 -2.18 -19.57 -10.64
N ASN A 165 -3.02 -18.82 -9.92
CA ASN A 165 -4.37 -19.26 -9.56
C ASN A 165 -5.30 -19.48 -10.77
N ILE A 166 -5.03 -18.87 -11.93
CA ILE A 166 -5.81 -19.13 -13.18
C ILE A 166 -5.59 -20.57 -13.64
N PHE A 167 -4.33 -21.01 -13.63
CA PHE A 167 -3.95 -22.35 -14.10
C PHE A 167 -4.00 -23.39 -13.00
N GLN A 168 -3.82 -22.98 -11.75
CA GLN A 168 -3.69 -23.83 -10.59
C GLN A 168 -4.50 -23.25 -9.43
N ASP A 169 -5.83 -23.36 -9.52
CA ASP A 169 -6.70 -22.95 -8.43
C ASP A 169 -6.33 -23.72 -7.16
N LYS A 170 -5.98 -22.97 -6.11
CA LYS A 170 -5.63 -23.47 -4.77
C LYS A 170 -6.69 -24.38 -4.12
N ARG A 171 -7.92 -24.38 -4.64
CA ARG A 171 -9.03 -25.23 -4.16
C ARG A 171 -9.04 -26.63 -4.78
N ILE A 172 -8.27 -26.84 -5.85
CA ILE A 172 -8.23 -28.09 -6.59
C ILE A 172 -6.88 -28.75 -6.33
N CYS A 173 -6.90 -29.99 -5.86
CA CYS A 173 -5.68 -30.80 -5.73
C CYS A 173 -5.37 -31.43 -7.10
N PHE A 174 -4.25 -31.03 -7.69
CA PHE A 174 -3.72 -31.63 -8.91
C PHE A 174 -2.66 -32.68 -8.58
N GLY A 175 -2.55 -33.73 -9.39
CA GLY A 175 -1.40 -34.64 -9.34
C GLY A 175 -0.11 -33.93 -9.79
N ASP A 176 1.04 -34.48 -9.40
CA ASP A 176 2.35 -33.82 -9.54
C ASP A 176 2.68 -33.35 -10.97
N ASP A 177 2.37 -34.17 -11.98
CA ASP A 177 2.63 -33.82 -13.39
C ASP A 177 1.75 -32.66 -13.87
N GLN A 178 0.48 -32.67 -13.48
CA GLN A 178 -0.46 -31.58 -13.77
C GLN A 178 -0.08 -30.30 -13.03
N TYR A 179 0.39 -30.43 -11.79
CA TYR A 179 0.90 -29.32 -11.00
C TYR A 179 2.09 -28.64 -11.70
N LYS A 180 3.09 -29.42 -12.12
CA LYS A 180 4.28 -28.91 -12.83
C LYS A 180 3.92 -28.26 -14.16
N LEU A 181 3.09 -28.92 -14.96
CA LEU A 181 2.64 -28.38 -16.25
C LEU A 181 1.93 -27.02 -16.07
N ARG A 182 1.00 -26.94 -15.12
CA ARG A 182 0.21 -25.72 -14.86
C ARG A 182 1.06 -24.59 -14.27
N SER A 183 2.00 -24.93 -13.39
CA SER A 183 3.00 -23.97 -12.89
C SER A 183 3.84 -23.40 -14.03
N ASN A 184 4.33 -24.24 -14.95
CA ASN A 184 5.11 -23.79 -16.11
C ASN A 184 4.26 -22.92 -17.07
N LEU A 185 2.99 -23.28 -17.30
CA LEU A 185 2.07 -22.45 -18.09
C LEU A 185 1.86 -21.06 -17.47
N ALA A 186 1.72 -20.98 -16.15
CA ALA A 186 1.61 -19.70 -15.45
C ALA A 186 2.89 -18.85 -15.60
N VAL A 187 4.07 -19.47 -15.54
CA VAL A 187 5.36 -18.79 -15.79
C VAL A 187 5.43 -18.28 -17.23
N CYS A 188 5.07 -19.09 -18.22
CA CYS A 188 5.04 -18.66 -19.61
C CYS A 188 4.07 -17.47 -19.80
N HIS A 189 2.86 -17.55 -19.25
CA HIS A 189 1.87 -16.48 -19.35
C HIS A 189 2.34 -15.17 -18.70
N TRP A 190 3.04 -15.25 -17.56
CA TRP A 190 3.56 -14.08 -16.85
C TRP A 190 4.64 -13.32 -17.62
N ASN A 191 5.41 -14.00 -18.47
CA ASN A 191 6.54 -13.43 -19.20
C ASN A 191 6.20 -12.98 -20.64
N ILE A 192 4.91 -12.97 -21.01
CA ILE A 192 4.40 -12.40 -22.27
C ILE A 192 4.24 -10.89 -22.09
#